data_AF-A4H9D5-F1
#
_entry.id   AF-A4H9D5-F1
#
_cell.length_a   1.000
_cell.length_b   1.000
_cell.length_c   1.000
_cell.angle_alpha   90.00
_cell.angle_beta   90.00
_cell.angle_gamma   90.00
#
_symmetry.space_group_name_H-M   'P 1'
#
loop_
_entity.id
_entity.type
_entity.pdbx_description
1 polymer ?
#
loop_
_entity_poly.entity_id
_entity_poly.type
_entity_poly.pdbx_seq_one_letter_code
_entity_poly.pdbx_strand_id
1 'polypeptide(L)'
;MSNRFFQKFYLRCGNCSAIQRSAQGYKPIANPILFNSDEHCRNYHDEQRRAAGYSGVLVTCRCESCRRVHSNWTVLDAQEFVDAKLRMTPEDRAQRLWASKS
;
A
#
# COMPACT_ATOMS: atom_id res chain seq x y z
N MET A 1 1.08 1.27 16.18
CA MET A 1 1.52 1.57 14.81
C MET A 1 1.08 2.98 14.42
N SER A 2 1.96 3.95 14.63
CA SER A 2 1.78 5.34 14.19
C SER A 2 2.06 5.50 12.68
N ASN A 3 1.61 6.61 12.12
CA ASN A 3 2.00 7.10 10.81
C ASN A 3 1.77 8.60 10.75
N ARG A 4 2.81 9.40 10.58
CA ARG A 4 2.69 10.86 10.61
C ARG A 4 2.20 11.45 9.29
N PHE A 5 2.53 10.83 8.16
CA PHE A 5 2.32 11.40 6.84
C PHE A 5 1.39 10.55 5.98
N PHE A 6 0.62 11.22 5.13
CA PHE A 6 -0.20 10.52 4.14
C PHE A 6 0.70 9.97 3.03
N GLN A 7 0.51 8.70 2.67
CA GLN A 7 1.21 8.07 1.56
C GLN A 7 0.29 7.19 0.74
N LYS A 8 0.56 7.15 -0.57
CA LYS A 8 -0.19 6.38 -1.55
C LYS A 8 0.71 5.31 -2.15
N PHE A 9 0.13 4.12 -2.35
CA PHE A 9 0.82 2.96 -2.88
C PHE A 9 0.01 2.32 -4.01
N TYR A 10 0.72 1.69 -4.94
CA TYR A 10 0.13 0.86 -5.98
C TYR A 10 0.39 -0.60 -5.62
N LEU A 11 -0.66 -1.39 -5.50
CA LEU A 11 -0.58 -2.79 -5.09
C LEU A 11 -1.08 -3.67 -6.22
N ARG A 12 -0.23 -4.58 -6.70
CA ARG A 12 -0.60 -5.62 -7.65
C ARG A 12 -0.99 -6.89 -6.90
N CYS A 13 -2.17 -7.40 -7.18
CA CYS A 13 -2.63 -8.68 -6.66
C CYS A 13 -1.89 -9.81 -7.35
N GLY A 14 -1.22 -10.68 -6.59
CA GLY A 14 -0.53 -11.84 -7.16
C GLY A 14 -1.44 -12.93 -7.72
N ASN A 15 -2.74 -12.93 -7.37
CA ASN A 15 -3.68 -13.97 -7.81
C ASN A 15 -4.39 -13.62 -9.12
N CYS A 16 -4.77 -12.35 -9.33
CA CYS A 16 -5.51 -11.92 -10.51
C CYS A 16 -4.78 -10.84 -11.34
N SER A 17 -3.59 -10.42 -10.92
CA SER A 17 -2.80 -9.36 -11.56
C SER A 17 -3.47 -7.98 -11.61
N ALA A 18 -4.63 -7.80 -10.97
CA ALA A 18 -5.27 -6.49 -10.85
C ALA A 18 -4.42 -5.54 -10.00
N ILE A 19 -4.36 -4.26 -10.38
CA ILE A 19 -3.63 -3.22 -9.66
C ILE A 19 -4.65 -2.30 -8.99
N GLN A 20 -4.55 -2.20 -7.66
CA GLN A 20 -5.37 -1.30 -6.86
C GLN A 20 -4.52 -0.26 -6.16
N ARG A 21 -5.15 0.89 -5.85
CA ARG A 21 -4.52 1.96 -5.07
C ARG A 21 -4.82 1.73 -3.59
N SER A 22 -3.78 1.79 -2.76
CA SER A 22 -3.91 1.80 -1.31
C SER A 22 -3.40 3.12 -0.76
N ALA A 23 -3.97 3.56 0.34
CA ALA A 23 -3.59 4.80 1.00
C ALA A 23 -3.41 4.55 2.49
N GLN A 24 -2.33 5.09 3.04
CA GLN A 24 -2.08 5.09 4.46
C GLN A 24 -2.30 6.51 4.99
N GLY A 25 -3.28 6.66 5.87
CA GLY A 25 -3.61 7.94 6.51
C GLY A 25 -2.78 8.22 7.76
N TYR A 26 -3.05 9.36 8.38
CA TYR A 26 -2.48 9.75 9.66
C TYR A 26 -2.97 8.84 10.80
N LYS A 27 -2.05 8.38 11.64
CA LYS A 27 -2.32 7.72 12.92
C LYS A 27 -1.44 8.35 13.99
N PRO A 28 -2.00 8.79 15.13
CA PRO A 28 -1.24 9.48 16.16
C PRO A 28 -0.13 8.59 16.71
N ILE A 29 0.93 9.23 17.22
CA ILE A 29 1.99 8.59 18.00
C ILE A 29 1.41 8.04 19.32
N ALA A 30 2.08 7.03 19.89
CA ALA A 30 1.82 6.60 21.25
C ALA A 30 1.93 7.78 22.24
N ASN A 31 1.20 7.72 23.34
CA ASN A 31 1.09 8.84 24.28
C ASN A 31 2.48 9.24 24.82
N PRO A 32 2.99 10.45 24.51
CA PRO A 32 4.32 10.86 24.96
C PRO A 32 4.37 11.18 26.46
N ILE A 33 3.23 11.42 27.11
CA ILE A 33 3.17 11.70 28.56
C ILE A 33 3.42 10.42 29.35
N LEU A 34 2.78 9.31 28.95
CA LEU A 34 3.04 7.97 29.49
C LEU A 34 4.12 7.31 28.65
N PHE A 35 5.34 7.80 28.81
CA PHE A 35 6.45 7.48 27.93
C PHE A 35 6.83 5.99 27.96
N ASN A 36 6.86 5.38 26.79
CA ASN A 36 7.39 4.04 26.56
C ASN A 36 8.43 4.10 25.42
N SER A 37 9.70 4.01 25.80
CA SER A 37 10.82 4.11 24.85
C SER A 37 10.82 3.00 23.80
N ASP A 38 10.55 1.75 24.21
CA ASP A 38 10.50 0.60 23.29
C ASP A 38 9.43 0.81 22.22
N GLU A 39 8.24 1.23 22.62
CA GLU A 39 7.15 1.49 21.68
C GLU A 39 7.48 2.64 20.74
N HIS A 40 8.06 3.73 21.23
CA HIS A 40 8.42 4.89 20.41
C HIS A 40 9.51 4.54 19.38
N CYS A 41 10.58 3.87 19.80
CA CYS A 41 11.67 3.47 18.92
C CYS A 41 11.22 2.46 17.86
N ARG A 42 10.44 1.43 18.24
CA ARG A 42 9.91 0.46 17.28
C ARG A 42 8.97 1.12 16.27
N ASN A 43 8.07 1.98 16.74
CA ASN A 43 7.15 2.70 15.84
C ASN A 43 7.91 3.59 14.84
N TYR A 44 8.99 4.25 15.25
CA TYR A 44 9.84 5.05 14.35
C TYR A 44 10.47 4.20 13.23
N HIS A 45 11.07 3.06 13.58
CA HIS A 45 11.67 2.18 12.57
C HIS A 45 10.62 1.53 11.65
N ASP A 46 9.45 1.17 12.19
CA ASP A 46 8.31 0.68 11.40
C ASP A 46 7.78 1.75 10.43
N GLU A 47 7.73 3.00 10.86
CA GLU A 47 7.31 4.13 10.03
C GLU A 47 8.26 4.34 8.86
N GLN A 48 9.58 4.32 9.10
CA GLN A 48 10.58 4.38 8.03
C GLN A 48 10.44 3.24 7.01
N ARG A 49 10.20 2.01 7.49
CA ARG A 49 10.00 0.84 6.62
C ARG A 49 8.78 0.97 5.73
N ARG A 50 7.67 1.52 6.25
CA ARG A 50 6.46 1.80 5.46
C ARG A 50 6.68 2.92 4.47
N ALA A 51 7.36 4.00 4.89
CA ALA A 51 7.72 5.11 4.03
C ALA A 51 8.53 4.65 2.81
N ALA A 52 9.44 3.70 3.02
CA ALA A 52 10.22 3.01 1.99
C ALA A 52 9.44 1.85 1.32
N GLY A 53 8.19 2.08 0.91
CA GLY A 53 7.45 1.13 0.06
C GLY A 53 7.06 -0.18 0.75
N TYR A 54 6.77 -0.17 2.06
CA TYR A 54 6.53 -1.39 2.86
C TYR A 54 7.70 -2.39 2.87
N SER A 55 8.94 -1.91 2.82
CA SER A 55 10.13 -2.75 2.95
C SER A 55 10.07 -3.65 4.21
N GLY A 56 10.20 -4.96 4.02
CA GLY A 56 10.14 -5.93 5.11
C GLY A 56 8.78 -6.02 5.82
N VAL A 57 7.70 -5.55 5.19
CA VAL A 57 6.32 -5.65 5.70
C VAL A 57 5.48 -6.50 4.76
N LEU A 58 4.86 -7.54 5.30
CA LEU A 58 3.90 -8.34 4.55
C LEU A 58 2.57 -7.58 4.44
N VAL A 59 2.27 -7.07 3.25
CA VAL A 59 1.04 -6.31 2.99
C VAL A 59 -0.15 -7.25 2.92
N THR A 60 -1.13 -7.04 3.80
CA THR A 60 -2.40 -7.78 3.81
C THR A 60 -3.55 -6.83 3.51
N CYS A 61 -4.23 -7.06 2.39
CA CYS A 61 -5.34 -6.22 1.91
C CYS A 61 -6.43 -7.08 1.25
N ARG A 62 -7.65 -6.54 1.19
CA ARG A 62 -8.72 -7.09 0.36
C ARG A 62 -8.46 -6.71 -1.10
N CYS A 63 -8.53 -7.69 -2.00
CA CYS A 63 -8.54 -7.42 -3.44
C CYS A 63 -9.98 -7.14 -3.89
N GLU A 64 -10.22 -6.03 -4.58
CA GLU A 64 -11.57 -5.69 -5.07
C GLU A 64 -12.04 -6.62 -6.20
N SER A 65 -11.13 -7.02 -7.10
CA SER A 65 -11.45 -7.94 -8.21
C SER A 65 -11.73 -9.36 -7.72
N CYS A 66 -10.92 -9.90 -6.79
CA CYS A 66 -11.11 -11.24 -6.24
C CYS A 66 -12.10 -11.30 -5.08
N ARG A 67 -12.39 -10.16 -4.45
CA ARG A 67 -13.22 -10.01 -3.24
C ARG A 67 -12.73 -10.82 -2.03
N ARG A 68 -11.42 -11.13 -1.95
CA ARG A 68 -10.81 -11.90 -0.86
C ARG A 68 -9.70 -11.11 -0.18
N VAL A 69 -9.49 -11.36 1.12
CA VAL A 69 -8.33 -10.85 1.88
C VAL A 69 -7.20 -11.84 1.75
N HIS A 70 -6.02 -11.37 1.35
CA HIS A 70 -4.80 -12.17 1.29
C HIS A 70 -3.58 -11.28 1.41
N SER A 71 -2.41 -11.92 1.56
CA SER A 71 -1.12 -11.24 1.67
C SER A 71 -0.26 -11.36 0.41
N ASN A 72 -0.77 -12.01 -0.63
CA ASN A 72 -0.10 -12.11 -1.94
C ASN A 72 -0.20 -10.79 -2.73
N TRP A 73 0.52 -9.77 -2.27
CA TRP A 73 0.57 -8.42 -2.84
C TRP A 73 1.99 -8.04 -3.19
N THR A 74 2.16 -7.47 -4.38
CA THR A 74 3.41 -6.81 -4.79
C THR A 74 3.19 -5.31 -4.74
N VAL A 75 4.00 -4.61 -3.95
CA VAL A 75 4.03 -3.14 -3.96
C VAL A 75 4.79 -2.71 -5.20
N LEU A 76 4.16 -1.89 -6.03
CA LEU A 76 4.80 -1.28 -7.19
C LEU A 76 5.22 0.14 -6.81
N ASP A 77 6.40 0.54 -7.28
CA ASP A 77 6.74 1.95 -7.29
C ASP A 77 5.89 2.72 -8.32
N ALA A 78 6.01 4.04 -8.33
CA ALA A 78 5.24 4.87 -9.24
C ALA A 78 5.61 4.65 -10.72
N GLN A 79 6.88 4.38 -11.01
CA GLN A 79 7.38 4.21 -12.37
C GLN A 79 6.97 2.85 -12.93
N GLU A 80 7.13 1.77 -12.16
CA GLU A 80 6.65 0.42 -12.46
C GLU A 80 5.16 0.40 -12.73
N PHE A 81 4.38 1.19 -11.98
CA PHE A 81 2.96 1.37 -12.24
C PHE A 81 2.71 2.06 -13.59
N VAL A 82 3.40 3.17 -13.88
CA VAL A 82 3.26 3.90 -15.14
C VAL A 82 3.63 3.00 -16.33
N ASP A 83 4.76 2.31 -16.24
CA ASP A 83 5.23 1.39 -17.28
C ASP A 83 4.23 0.25 -17.51
N ALA A 84 3.70 -0.35 -16.44
CA ALA A 84 2.68 -1.39 -16.54
C ALA A 84 1.39 -0.85 -17.17
N LYS A 85 0.94 0.35 -16.76
CA LYS A 85 -0.29 0.97 -17.27
C LYS A 85 -0.18 1.32 -18.76
N LEU A 86 0.96 1.88 -19.19
CA LEU A 86 1.16 2.31 -20.57
C LEU A 86 1.18 1.13 -21.55
N ARG A 87 1.66 -0.04 -21.12
CA ARG A 87 1.66 -1.28 -21.93
C ARG A 87 0.28 -1.96 -22.05
N MET A 88 -0.68 -1.62 -21.20
CA MET A 88 -2.02 -2.23 -21.22
C MET A 88 -2.91 -1.65 -22.31
N THR A 89 -3.71 -2.51 -22.94
CA THR A 89 -4.82 -2.11 -23.82
C THR A 89 -5.93 -1.40 -23.01
N PRO A 90 -6.82 -0.63 -23.66
CA PRO A 90 -7.96 -0.01 -22.97
C PRO A 90 -8.86 -1.02 -22.25
N GLU A 91 -9.08 -2.20 -22.84
CA GLU A 91 -9.88 -3.29 -22.27
C GLU A 91 -9.20 -3.87 -21.01
N ASP A 92 -7.89 -4.13 -21.08
CA ASP A 92 -7.12 -4.57 -19.92
C ASP A 92 -7.15 -3.55 -18.78
N ARG A 93 -7.09 -2.26 -19.11
CA ARG A 93 -7.19 -1.19 -18.12
C ARG A 93 -8.55 -1.20 -17.43
N ALA A 94 -9.63 -1.43 -18.16
CA ALA A 94 -10.97 -1.52 -17.59
C ALA A 94 -11.14 -2.74 -16.65
N GLN A 95 -10.48 -3.86 -16.96
CA GLN A 95 -10.56 -5.08 -16.15
C GLN A 95 -9.61 -5.08 -14.93
N ARG A 96 -8.39 -4.57 -15.11
CA ARG A 96 -7.30 -4.72 -14.13
C ARG A 96 -7.03 -3.49 -13.28
N LEU A 97 -7.47 -2.30 -13.71
CA LEU A 97 -7.31 -1.07 -12.94
C LEU A 97 -8.63 -0.66 -12.30
N TRP A 98 -8.55 0.27 -11.35
CA TRP A 98 -9.74 0.91 -10.80
C TRP A 98 -10.47 1.72 -11.89
N ALA A 99 -11.79 1.84 -11.76
CA ALA A 99 -12.60 2.65 -12.66
C ALA A 99 -12.04 4.08 -12.75
N SER A 100 -11.75 4.54 -13.97
CA SER A 100 -11.51 5.95 -14.22
C SER A 100 -12.79 6.70 -13.90
N LYS A 101 -12.72 7.71 -13.03
CA LYS A 101 -13.82 8.67 -12.95
C LYS A 101 -13.87 9.37 -14.32
N SER A 102 -14.99 9.20 -15.02
CA SER A 102 -15.39 10.03 -16.16
C SER A 102 -15.36 11.50 -15.78
#